data_AF-A0A2Z6PMU0-F1
#
_entry.id   AF-A0A2Z6PMU0-F1
#
_cell.length_a   1.000
_cell.length_b   1.000
_cell.length_c   1.000
_cell.angle_alpha   90.00
_cell.angle_beta   90.00
_cell.angle_gamma   90.00
#
_symmetry.space_group_name_H-M   'P 1'
#
loop_
_entity.id
_entity.type
_entity.pdbx_description
1 polymer ?
#
loop_
_entity_poly.entity_id
_entity_poly.type
_entity_poly.pdbx_seq_one_letter_code
_entity_poly.pdbx_strand_id
1 'polypeptide(L)'
;MLKLIEGEADSFAQRAEMFYKKRPELVSIVEDFYRTHRLLAERYDQVRPESGIRLVTPIGSFNHSQSEKLRSFDDDRGYDSYSENCDVEESVESEIDDPEHEEEEHEEVRSVAANDVMKLRKEIEILGEKKKVHKDQIKQKDDILDVMKLREEIERHENEAHKDELKQENTISNEVVMKLTEEMEQFKLKDTIRDQVMKLREKIERLEKENEAQKDELMQKDAICNEVTKLREEIEQHEKKNEAQKDETEQKDAVCDEVMKLREEIERLEKENEALKNELKQKDTISNEVMKLREKIERLEIENEAQKNELKQKDTVSNEVMKLREEIERLEKENVAQKNELKQKDTISNEVMKLREKIEQLEKEKEAQKNELKQKDTVSNEVMKLREKIERLEKENEAQKDELKKKNTICVEVMKLKEEIEQLKKENEAQKDKLKQNATICNEVMKFRGELETHKKENEAQKDELKEKDTICDEVMKLRKEIERLEKENEAQKDELKEKHIICNEVLKLREELESHREENEAQKEELMHKFTIYDEVMILKEERESFREENRTQKDDLKQKDKEKIEVIRQLSSTIDLLKQENVKMRNFIAKESAKKWKTPFKFNKLIGTFSEKLLNGIPKNKPSLVAL
;
A
#
# COMPACT_ATOMS: atom_id res chain seq x y z
N MET A 1 12.14 28.72 -8.52
CA MET A 1 11.14 28.05 -7.65
C MET A 1 11.48 28.19 -6.18
N LEU A 2 12.33 27.35 -5.54
CA LEU A 2 12.59 27.44 -4.08
C LEU A 2 12.98 28.85 -3.56
N LYS A 3 13.96 29.51 -4.20
CA LYS A 3 14.34 30.91 -3.92
C LYS A 3 13.22 31.97 -4.02
N LEU A 4 12.07 31.60 -4.60
CA LEU A 4 10.88 32.45 -4.74
C LEU A 4 9.85 32.24 -3.60
N ILE A 5 10.07 31.21 -2.77
CA ILE A 5 9.17 30.74 -1.71
C ILE A 5 9.81 30.93 -0.32
N GLU A 6 11.14 30.80 -0.24
CA GLU A 6 11.90 30.77 1.02
C GLU A 6 12.45 32.14 1.49
N GLY A 7 12.15 33.23 0.77
CA GLY A 7 12.76 34.54 1.02
C GLY A 7 12.45 35.14 2.39
N GLU A 8 13.51 35.42 3.17
CA GLU A 8 13.56 36.21 4.42
C GLU A 8 12.39 36.00 5.40
N ALA A 9 11.98 34.74 5.56
CA ALA A 9 10.84 34.36 6.37
C ALA A 9 11.26 33.42 7.52
N ASP A 10 11.61 34.02 8.66
CA ASP A 10 12.14 33.33 9.84
C ASP A 10 11.09 32.55 10.65
N SER A 11 9.82 32.66 10.29
CA SER A 11 8.70 31.91 10.87
C SER A 11 7.92 31.12 9.82
N PHE A 12 7.23 30.07 10.27
CA PHE A 12 6.34 29.28 9.41
C PHE A 12 5.16 30.10 8.88
N ALA A 13 4.61 31.01 9.68
CA ALA A 13 3.52 31.90 9.28
C ALA A 13 3.95 32.83 8.13
N GLN A 14 5.12 33.48 8.26
CA GLN A 14 5.67 34.32 7.19
C GLN A 14 5.99 33.51 5.93
N ARG A 15 6.51 32.27 6.04
CA ARG A 15 6.72 31.40 4.86
C ARG A 15 5.41 31.05 4.17
N ALA A 16 4.35 30.77 4.91
CA ALA A 16 3.02 30.53 4.33
C ALA A 16 2.46 31.79 3.65
N GLU A 17 2.57 32.95 4.30
CA GLU A 17 2.13 34.24 3.76
C GLU A 17 2.90 34.61 2.47
N MET A 18 4.22 34.48 2.48
CA MET A 18 5.08 34.72 1.32
C MET A 18 4.80 33.73 0.19
N PHE A 19 4.58 32.45 0.49
CA PHE A 19 4.12 31.46 -0.49
C PHE A 19 2.80 31.88 -1.15
N TYR A 20 1.80 32.31 -0.39
CA TYR A 20 0.52 32.75 -0.96
C TYR A 20 0.66 34.04 -1.80
N LYS A 21 1.48 35.01 -1.37
CA LYS A 21 1.80 36.21 -2.15
C LYS A 21 2.55 35.89 -3.46
N LYS A 22 3.48 34.93 -3.43
CA LYS A 22 4.34 34.54 -4.58
C LYS A 22 3.79 33.39 -5.43
N ARG A 23 2.63 32.83 -5.05
CA ARG A 23 1.94 31.76 -5.79
C ARG A 23 1.70 32.09 -7.27
N PRO A 24 1.30 33.31 -7.70
CA PRO A 24 1.08 33.61 -9.12
C PRO A 24 2.37 33.55 -9.95
N GLU A 25 3.45 34.14 -9.44
CA GLU A 25 4.78 34.10 -10.09
C GLU A 25 5.32 32.65 -10.16
N LEU A 26 5.11 31.87 -9.11
CA LEU A 26 5.50 30.45 -9.08
C LEU A 26 4.72 29.62 -10.12
N VAL A 27 3.41 29.84 -10.26
CA VAL A 27 2.56 29.15 -11.25
C VAL A 27 3.01 29.49 -12.67
N SER A 28 3.26 30.76 -13.00
CA SER A 28 3.76 31.16 -14.32
C SER A 28 5.04 30.42 -14.69
N ILE A 29 6.03 30.36 -13.79
CA ILE A 29 7.31 29.67 -14.02
C ILE A 29 7.11 28.16 -14.24
N VAL A 30 6.13 27.54 -13.57
CA VAL A 30 5.80 26.11 -13.76
C VAL A 30 5.08 25.88 -15.09
N GLU A 31 4.16 26.76 -15.48
CA GLU A 31 3.49 26.69 -16.79
C GLU A 31 4.46 26.88 -17.95
N ASP A 32 5.39 27.84 -17.85
CA ASP A 32 6.44 28.05 -18.85
C ASP A 32 7.40 26.86 -18.95
N PHE A 33 7.78 26.26 -17.81
CA PHE A 33 8.56 25.02 -17.79
C PHE A 33 7.79 23.85 -18.45
N TYR A 34 6.48 23.72 -18.18
CA TYR A 34 5.67 22.67 -18.79
C TYR A 34 5.49 22.88 -20.30
N ARG A 35 5.23 24.12 -20.74
CA ARG A 35 5.17 24.50 -22.17
C ARG A 35 6.49 24.21 -22.89
N THR A 36 7.62 24.60 -22.31
CA THR A 36 8.94 24.38 -22.91
C THR A 36 9.36 22.92 -22.93
N HIS A 37 9.06 22.14 -21.89
CA HIS A 37 9.26 20.69 -21.88
C HIS A 37 8.39 19.99 -22.93
N ARG A 38 7.12 20.39 -23.07
CA ARG A 38 6.21 19.87 -24.10
C ARG A 38 6.72 20.19 -25.52
N LEU A 39 7.12 21.43 -25.79
CA LEU A 39 7.73 21.85 -27.06
C LEU A 39 9.11 21.22 -27.33
N LEU A 40 9.76 20.65 -26.32
CA LEU A 40 10.98 19.85 -26.48
C LEU A 40 10.62 18.40 -26.86
N ALA A 41 9.63 17.79 -26.21
CA ALA A 41 9.13 16.45 -26.56
C ALA A 41 8.51 16.42 -27.97
N GLU A 42 7.61 17.36 -28.28
CA GLU A 42 6.98 17.49 -29.60
C GLU A 42 8.02 17.67 -30.73
N ARG A 43 9.17 18.28 -30.45
CA ARG A 43 10.30 18.34 -31.40
C ARG A 43 11.17 17.09 -31.38
N TYR A 44 11.37 16.42 -30.25
CA TYR A 44 12.12 15.17 -30.18
C TYR A 44 11.43 14.08 -31.03
N ASP A 45 10.10 14.02 -31.01
CA ASP A 45 9.31 13.14 -31.88
C ASP A 45 9.40 13.51 -33.37
N GLN A 46 9.65 14.79 -33.70
CA GLN A 46 9.92 15.25 -35.08
C GLN A 46 11.36 14.97 -35.55
N VAL A 47 12.34 14.97 -34.63
CA VAL A 47 13.76 14.70 -34.96
C VAL A 47 14.09 13.21 -34.90
N ARG A 48 13.26 12.39 -34.23
CA ARG A 48 13.30 10.93 -34.32
C ARG A 48 12.91 10.50 -35.75
N PRO A 49 13.84 10.04 -36.59
CA PRO A 49 13.47 9.65 -37.96
C PRO A 49 12.67 8.36 -37.91
N GLU A 50 11.63 8.26 -38.75
CA GLU A 50 11.04 6.96 -39.07
C GLU A 50 12.08 6.12 -39.81
N SER A 51 12.83 5.29 -39.07
CA SER A 51 13.79 4.32 -39.61
C SER A 51 13.06 3.13 -40.25
N GLY A 52 12.21 3.42 -41.23
CA GLY A 52 11.42 2.45 -41.98
C GLY A 52 12.27 1.73 -43.02
N ILE A 53 12.72 0.51 -42.72
CA ILE A 53 13.13 -0.44 -43.74
C ILE A 53 11.86 -0.93 -44.45
N ARG A 54 11.76 -0.65 -45.75
CA ARG A 54 10.57 -0.93 -46.57
C ARG A 54 10.62 -2.29 -47.24
N LEU A 55 9.52 -3.03 -47.15
CA LEU A 55 8.96 -3.91 -48.19
C LEU A 55 7.43 -3.62 -48.16
N VAL A 56 6.79 -2.98 -49.15
CA VAL A 56 6.46 -3.47 -50.52
C VAL A 56 5.43 -4.62 -50.40
N THR A 57 4.15 -4.51 -50.81
CA THR A 57 3.49 -3.63 -51.82
C THR A 57 2.03 -3.19 -51.39
N PRO A 58 0.99 -2.83 -52.21
CA PRO A 58 0.06 -1.74 -51.81
C PRO A 58 -1.46 -2.08 -51.88
N ILE A 59 -2.31 -1.03 -51.77
CA ILE A 59 -3.78 -0.98 -52.02
C ILE A 59 -4.65 -1.66 -50.93
N GLY A 60 -5.75 -1.05 -50.44
CA GLY A 60 -6.19 0.34 -50.61
C GLY A 60 -7.66 0.63 -50.24
N SER A 61 -7.83 1.64 -49.36
CA SER A 61 -8.99 2.54 -49.23
C SER A 61 -10.36 2.07 -48.66
N PHE A 62 -11.02 3.05 -48.03
CA PHE A 62 -12.44 3.19 -47.63
C PHE A 62 -12.99 2.56 -46.33
N ASN A 63 -13.95 3.30 -45.75
CA ASN A 63 -14.54 3.09 -44.43
C ASN A 63 -16.08 2.96 -44.51
N HIS A 64 -16.64 1.96 -43.83
CA HIS A 64 -17.95 1.99 -43.14
C HIS A 64 -17.94 0.85 -42.09
N SER A 65 -18.33 1.00 -40.82
CA SER A 65 -19.51 1.61 -40.17
C SER A 65 -20.72 0.67 -40.12
N GLN A 66 -21.00 0.13 -38.91
CA GLN A 66 -22.26 -0.51 -38.46
C GLN A 66 -22.60 -1.87 -39.14
N SER A 67 -23.43 -2.78 -38.59
CA SER A 67 -24.20 -2.83 -37.33
C SER A 67 -24.24 -4.27 -36.74
N GLU A 68 -24.85 -4.45 -35.56
CA GLU A 68 -25.04 -5.77 -34.91
C GLU A 68 -26.22 -6.62 -35.46
N LYS A 69 -26.21 -7.93 -35.15
CA LYS A 69 -27.34 -8.85 -34.85
C LYS A 69 -28.51 -9.02 -35.85
N LEU A 70 -28.85 -10.28 -36.17
CA LEU A 70 -30.15 -10.90 -35.78
C LEU A 70 -30.19 -12.44 -35.93
N ARG A 71 -31.38 -13.06 -35.70
CA ARG A 71 -31.66 -14.51 -35.57
C ARG A 71 -32.49 -15.07 -36.75
N SER A 72 -32.36 -16.37 -37.04
CA SER A 72 -33.42 -17.42 -37.24
C SER A 72 -32.71 -18.79 -37.47
N PHE A 73 -33.25 -20.02 -37.29
CA PHE A 73 -34.54 -20.66 -37.64
C PHE A 73 -34.78 -20.65 -39.18
N ASP A 74 -35.15 -21.73 -39.90
CA ASP A 74 -35.70 -23.08 -39.55
C ASP A 74 -35.12 -24.23 -40.44
N ASP A 75 -35.67 -25.45 -40.33
CA ASP A 75 -35.36 -26.69 -41.11
C ASP A 75 -35.82 -26.70 -42.60
N ASP A 76 -35.28 -27.63 -43.44
CA ASP A 76 -35.99 -28.81 -44.05
C ASP A 76 -35.25 -29.39 -45.31
N ARG A 77 -35.82 -30.43 -45.97
CA ARG A 77 -35.14 -31.39 -46.88
C ARG A 77 -34.86 -30.95 -48.34
N GLY A 78 -33.86 -31.64 -48.93
CA GLY A 78 -33.74 -32.04 -50.35
C GLY A 78 -32.44 -32.85 -50.51
N TYR A 79 -32.39 -34.14 -50.90
CA TYR A 79 -32.95 -34.87 -52.06
C TYR A 79 -32.28 -34.52 -53.39
N ASP A 80 -31.35 -35.37 -53.82
CA ASP A 80 -31.24 -35.84 -55.22
C ASP A 80 -30.55 -37.22 -55.26
N SER A 81 -30.69 -37.97 -56.37
CA SER A 81 -30.18 -39.34 -56.55
C SER A 81 -30.13 -39.74 -58.03
N TYR A 82 -29.23 -40.69 -58.39
CA TYR A 82 -28.90 -41.15 -59.76
C TYR A 82 -28.13 -40.08 -60.57
N SER A 83 -27.35 -40.40 -61.62
CA SER A 83 -27.05 -41.67 -62.30
C SER A 83 -25.57 -41.64 -62.78
N GLU A 84 -24.95 -42.61 -63.49
CA GLU A 84 -25.44 -43.80 -64.20
C GLU A 84 -24.41 -44.98 -64.13
N ASN A 85 -24.32 -45.80 -65.18
CA ASN A 85 -23.69 -47.12 -65.22
C ASN A 85 -22.39 -47.20 -66.06
N CYS A 86 -21.65 -48.32 -65.93
CA CYS A 86 -21.32 -49.30 -67.00
C CYS A 86 -19.93 -49.95 -66.80
N ASP A 87 -19.67 -51.22 -67.16
CA ASP A 87 -20.51 -52.44 -67.28
C ASP A 87 -19.59 -53.65 -67.60
N VAL A 88 -20.16 -54.86 -67.75
CA VAL A 88 -19.53 -56.10 -68.29
C VAL A 88 -18.60 -56.84 -67.28
N GLU A 89 -18.91 -58.00 -66.66
CA GLU A 89 -19.36 -59.34 -67.15
C GLU A 89 -18.19 -60.17 -67.78
N GLU A 90 -18.03 -61.50 -67.66
CA GLU A 90 -18.60 -62.58 -66.81
C GLU A 90 -17.67 -63.83 -66.94
N SER A 91 -18.16 -65.06 -66.67
CA SER A 91 -17.59 -66.41 -66.93
C SER A 91 -16.52 -66.89 -65.94
N VAL A 92 -16.75 -67.83 -65.00
CA VAL A 92 -17.38 -69.17 -64.94
C VAL A 92 -16.55 -70.36 -65.46
N GLU A 93 -16.38 -71.33 -64.55
CA GLU A 93 -16.38 -72.81 -64.69
C GLU A 93 -15.66 -73.55 -65.84
N SER A 94 -14.85 -74.54 -65.45
CA SER A 94 -14.92 -75.89 -66.02
C SER A 94 -14.34 -76.93 -65.04
N GLU A 95 -14.96 -78.10 -64.93
CA GLU A 95 -14.57 -79.24 -64.08
C GLU A 95 -14.73 -80.56 -64.89
N ILE A 96 -14.17 -81.68 -64.40
CA ILE A 96 -14.46 -83.09 -64.80
C ILE A 96 -13.73 -83.68 -66.05
N ASP A 97 -13.09 -84.85 -65.79
CA ASP A 97 -12.77 -86.08 -66.57
C ASP A 97 -12.38 -86.12 -68.08
N ASP A 98 -11.41 -87.02 -68.37
CA ASP A 98 -11.50 -88.30 -69.15
C ASP A 98 -12.65 -88.47 -70.20
N PRO A 99 -12.53 -89.33 -71.26
CA PRO A 99 -11.67 -90.53 -71.33
C PRO A 99 -11.16 -90.93 -72.76
N GLU A 100 -10.75 -92.21 -72.89
CA GLU A 100 -10.81 -93.06 -74.11
C GLU A 100 -9.87 -92.69 -75.31
N HIS A 101 -9.47 -93.59 -76.22
CA HIS A 101 -9.68 -95.05 -76.44
C HIS A 101 -8.38 -95.61 -77.12
N GLU A 102 -8.01 -96.91 -77.01
CA GLU A 102 -8.24 -98.03 -77.97
C GLU A 102 -7.74 -97.80 -79.42
N GLU A 103 -7.31 -98.81 -80.22
CA GLU A 103 -7.51 -100.28 -80.18
C GLU A 103 -6.41 -101.02 -81.03
N GLU A 104 -6.26 -102.36 -80.85
CA GLU A 104 -5.83 -103.41 -81.83
C GLU A 104 -4.55 -103.26 -82.72
N GLU A 105 -3.90 -104.27 -83.35
CA GLU A 105 -3.93 -105.76 -83.43
C GLU A 105 -2.44 -106.21 -83.70
N HIS A 106 -1.94 -107.46 -83.78
CA HIS A 106 -2.36 -108.88 -83.76
C HIS A 106 -1.78 -109.57 -82.48
N GLU A 107 -1.98 -110.83 -82.06
CA GLU A 107 -2.13 -112.19 -82.66
C GLU A 107 -0.78 -112.81 -83.16
N GLU A 108 -0.06 -113.61 -82.36
CA GLU A 108 -0.20 -115.06 -81.99
C GLU A 108 0.42 -116.05 -83.04
N VAL A 109 0.65 -117.31 -82.62
CA VAL A 109 1.18 -118.52 -83.28
C VAL A 109 2.61 -118.84 -82.77
N ARG A 110 2.81 -119.57 -81.66
CA ARG A 110 2.35 -120.95 -81.31
C ARG A 110 2.87 -121.95 -82.36
N SER A 111 3.68 -122.97 -82.06
CA SER A 111 3.38 -124.05 -81.12
C SER A 111 4.49 -125.14 -81.18
N VAL A 112 4.57 -126.00 -80.14
CA VAL A 112 4.63 -127.49 -80.18
C VAL A 112 5.65 -128.21 -81.10
N ALA A 113 6.30 -129.33 -80.73
CA ALA A 113 6.63 -129.97 -79.44
C ALA A 113 7.56 -131.19 -79.72
N ALA A 114 7.91 -131.93 -78.65
CA ALA A 114 8.13 -133.39 -78.59
C ALA A 114 8.47 -134.17 -79.88
N ASN A 115 9.68 -134.73 -80.05
CA ASN A 115 10.31 -135.89 -79.36
C ASN A 115 10.37 -137.11 -80.32
N ASP A 116 11.08 -138.17 -79.93
CA ASP A 116 11.08 -139.52 -80.55
C ASP A 116 11.66 -139.65 -81.99
N VAL A 117 12.27 -140.76 -82.43
CA VAL A 117 12.69 -141.98 -81.70
C VAL A 117 13.97 -142.61 -82.32
N MET A 118 14.99 -142.79 -81.47
CA MET A 118 15.60 -144.07 -81.06
C MET A 118 15.78 -145.24 -82.06
N LYS A 119 16.82 -146.07 -81.82
CA LYS A 119 17.06 -147.50 -82.25
C LYS A 119 17.84 -147.72 -83.56
N LEU A 120 18.71 -148.75 -83.70
CA LEU A 120 19.37 -149.66 -82.73
C LEU A 120 20.50 -150.48 -83.41
N ARG A 121 21.19 -151.30 -82.59
CA ARG A 121 21.94 -152.55 -82.90
C ARG A 121 23.37 -152.37 -83.45
N LYS A 122 24.42 -153.00 -82.88
CA LYS A 122 24.66 -154.45 -82.56
C LYS A 122 25.04 -155.23 -83.86
N GLU A 123 26.02 -156.14 -83.91
CA GLU A 123 26.80 -156.79 -82.82
C GLU A 123 28.01 -157.62 -83.34
N ILE A 124 29.03 -157.82 -82.48
CA ILE A 124 29.70 -159.14 -82.19
C ILE A 124 30.54 -159.82 -83.32
N GLU A 125 31.80 -160.26 -83.07
CA GLU A 125 32.21 -161.65 -82.63
C GLU A 125 32.60 -162.53 -83.87
N ILE A 126 33.55 -163.48 -83.89
CA ILE A 126 34.77 -163.79 -83.11
C ILE A 126 35.52 -164.97 -83.80
N LEU A 127 36.81 -165.20 -83.48
CA LEU A 127 37.58 -166.46 -83.71
C LEU A 127 37.69 -167.01 -85.16
N GLY A 128 38.63 -167.91 -85.49
CA GLY A 128 39.82 -168.35 -84.74
C GLY A 128 40.46 -169.65 -85.29
N GLU A 129 41.64 -169.95 -84.77
CA GLU A 129 42.19 -171.31 -84.50
C GLU A 129 42.25 -172.36 -85.64
N LYS A 130 43.42 -172.61 -86.24
CA LYS A 130 44.44 -173.63 -85.85
C LYS A 130 44.13 -175.12 -86.20
N LYS A 131 44.90 -175.62 -87.19
CA LYS A 131 45.87 -176.76 -87.06
C LYS A 131 45.36 -178.22 -86.92
N LYS A 132 45.56 -179.05 -87.96
CA LYS A 132 45.85 -180.52 -87.98
C LYS A 132 46.09 -181.00 -89.45
N VAL A 133 46.55 -182.22 -89.80
CA VAL A 133 47.75 -183.03 -89.45
C VAL A 133 47.87 -184.23 -90.46
N HIS A 134 49.10 -184.72 -90.68
CA HIS A 134 49.59 -185.91 -91.47
C HIS A 134 48.64 -186.91 -92.17
N LYS A 135 49.05 -187.39 -93.37
CA LYS A 135 48.90 -188.77 -93.95
C LYS A 135 49.76 -188.91 -95.24
N ASP A 136 50.52 -190.00 -95.49
CA ASP A 136 50.21 -191.36 -96.04
C ASP A 136 49.95 -191.40 -97.57
N GLN A 137 50.37 -192.39 -98.41
CA GLN A 137 51.22 -193.60 -98.27
C GLN A 137 51.65 -194.20 -99.65
N ILE A 138 52.90 -194.69 -99.78
CA ILE A 138 53.35 -195.98 -100.40
C ILE A 138 52.96 -196.43 -101.85
N LYS A 139 53.97 -196.48 -102.77
CA LYS A 139 54.26 -197.45 -103.88
C LYS A 139 53.24 -197.62 -105.06
N GLN A 140 53.49 -198.29 -106.21
CA GLN A 140 54.67 -199.01 -106.78
C GLN A 140 54.63 -199.09 -108.35
N LYS A 141 55.75 -199.56 -108.94
CA LYS A 141 55.96 -200.23 -110.26
C LYS A 141 56.57 -199.37 -111.38
N ASP A 142 57.80 -199.62 -111.85
CA ASP A 142 58.46 -200.81 -112.49
C ASP A 142 58.23 -200.72 -114.03
N ASP A 143 59.22 -200.80 -114.94
CA ASP A 143 60.61 -201.31 -114.90
C ASP A 143 61.61 -200.52 -115.78
N ILE A 144 62.88 -200.99 -115.78
CA ILE A 144 63.99 -200.75 -116.73
C ILE A 144 64.96 -199.59 -116.42
N LEU A 145 66.05 -200.02 -115.77
CA LEU A 145 67.41 -199.48 -115.75
C LEU A 145 68.04 -199.45 -117.16
N ASP A 146 69.03 -198.57 -117.36
CA ASP A 146 69.86 -198.38 -118.58
C ASP A 146 69.19 -197.67 -119.79
N VAL A 147 69.83 -196.74 -120.52
CA VAL A 147 71.20 -196.21 -120.36
C VAL A 147 71.34 -194.71 -120.67
N MET A 148 72.29 -194.11 -119.94
CA MET A 148 72.71 -192.70 -119.98
C MET A 148 73.27 -192.26 -121.36
N LYS A 149 73.11 -190.95 -121.73
CA LYS A 149 74.22 -190.00 -122.06
C LYS A 149 73.90 -188.76 -122.94
N LEU A 150 72.79 -188.66 -123.68
CA LEU A 150 72.74 -187.71 -124.83
C LEU A 150 71.45 -186.85 -125.03
N ARG A 151 71.17 -185.89 -124.12
CA ARG A 151 70.48 -184.61 -124.48
C ARG A 151 70.68 -183.45 -123.47
N GLU A 152 71.82 -183.39 -122.80
CA GLU A 152 72.10 -182.45 -121.69
C GLU A 152 72.61 -181.06 -122.18
N GLU A 153 72.08 -180.53 -123.29
CA GLU A 153 72.75 -179.42 -124.02
C GLU A 153 71.87 -178.34 -124.66
N ILE A 154 70.53 -178.43 -124.66
CA ILE A 154 69.64 -177.35 -125.15
C ILE A 154 68.84 -176.69 -124.02
N GLU A 155 69.34 -176.82 -122.80
CA GLU A 155 69.13 -175.84 -121.72
C GLU A 155 70.25 -174.81 -121.80
N ARG A 156 69.97 -173.60 -122.35
CA ARG A 156 70.78 -172.38 -122.09
C ARG A 156 70.31 -171.03 -122.64
N HIS A 157 69.48 -170.94 -123.69
CA HIS A 157 69.51 -169.72 -124.54
C HIS A 157 68.27 -168.81 -124.67
N GLU A 158 67.11 -169.12 -124.09
CA GLU A 158 65.88 -168.30 -124.26
C GLU A 158 65.45 -167.48 -123.01
N ASN A 159 66.07 -167.69 -121.84
CA ASN A 159 65.60 -167.12 -120.56
C ASN A 159 66.23 -165.78 -120.14
N GLU A 160 67.07 -165.15 -120.98
CA GLU A 160 67.84 -163.94 -120.60
C GLU A 160 67.11 -162.61 -120.93
N ALA A 161 66.04 -162.62 -121.74
CA ALA A 161 65.52 -161.40 -122.39
C ALA A 161 64.39 -160.65 -121.66
N HIS A 162 63.69 -161.25 -120.69
CA HIS A 162 62.41 -160.73 -120.16
C HIS A 162 62.46 -160.21 -118.71
N LYS A 163 63.63 -159.84 -118.17
CA LYS A 163 63.80 -159.55 -116.74
C LYS A 163 63.78 -158.07 -116.34
N ASP A 164 64.07 -157.15 -117.26
CA ASP A 164 64.46 -155.79 -116.89
C ASP A 164 63.36 -154.72 -116.99
N GLU A 165 62.29 -154.94 -117.75
CA GLU A 165 61.21 -153.94 -117.90
C GLU A 165 60.40 -153.71 -116.60
N LEU A 166 60.26 -154.74 -115.75
CA LEU A 166 59.37 -154.70 -114.57
C LEU A 166 59.90 -153.86 -113.38
N LYS A 167 60.98 -153.10 -113.54
CA LYS A 167 61.61 -152.32 -112.44
C LYS A 167 61.45 -150.81 -112.53
N GLN A 168 61.12 -150.25 -113.70
CA GLN A 168 61.18 -148.79 -113.90
C GLN A 168 59.88 -148.06 -113.54
N GLU A 169 58.73 -148.74 -113.55
CA GLU A 169 57.42 -148.13 -113.30
C GLU A 169 57.15 -147.80 -111.81
N ASN A 170 57.70 -148.62 -110.90
CA ASN A 170 57.31 -148.62 -109.48
C ASN A 170 57.95 -147.49 -108.64
N THR A 171 58.89 -146.73 -109.20
CA THR A 171 59.54 -145.59 -108.51
C THR A 171 58.78 -144.27 -108.65
N ILE A 172 58.12 -144.04 -109.79
CA ILE A 172 57.49 -142.74 -110.12
C ILE A 172 56.25 -142.47 -109.26
N SER A 173 55.46 -143.51 -108.98
CA SER A 173 54.17 -143.39 -108.26
C SER A 173 54.30 -142.76 -106.86
N ASN A 174 55.36 -143.10 -106.12
CA ASN A 174 55.53 -142.70 -104.72
C ASN A 174 55.89 -141.22 -104.53
N GLU A 175 56.54 -140.56 -105.50
CA GLU A 175 56.96 -139.15 -105.37
C GLU A 175 55.78 -138.18 -105.47
N VAL A 176 54.76 -138.51 -106.28
CA VAL A 176 53.57 -137.68 -106.49
C VAL A 176 52.72 -137.58 -105.22
N VAL A 177 52.60 -138.69 -104.48
CA VAL A 177 51.77 -138.75 -103.26
C VAL A 177 52.31 -137.85 -102.15
N MET A 178 53.64 -137.78 -101.96
CA MET A 178 54.24 -136.94 -100.91
C MET A 178 53.95 -135.44 -101.10
N LYS A 179 54.07 -134.93 -102.33
CA LYS A 179 53.89 -133.50 -102.62
C LYS A 179 52.44 -133.06 -102.36
N LEU A 180 51.47 -133.90 -102.73
CA LEU A 180 50.06 -133.65 -102.44
C LEU A 180 49.75 -133.63 -100.93
N THR A 181 50.40 -134.48 -100.12
CA THR A 181 50.22 -134.41 -98.66
C THR A 181 50.84 -133.17 -98.01
N GLU A 182 51.98 -132.66 -98.50
CA GLU A 182 52.57 -131.42 -97.99
C GLU A 182 51.71 -130.18 -98.33
N GLU A 183 51.15 -130.11 -99.53
CA GLU A 183 50.24 -129.03 -99.93
C GLU A 183 48.95 -129.00 -99.08
N MET A 184 48.39 -130.18 -98.75
CA MET A 184 47.23 -130.28 -97.87
C MET A 184 47.51 -129.79 -96.43
N GLU A 185 48.71 -130.03 -95.89
CA GLU A 185 49.09 -129.50 -94.56
C GLU A 185 49.29 -127.97 -94.59
N GLN A 186 49.91 -127.42 -95.64
CA GLN A 186 50.02 -125.96 -95.79
C GLN A 186 48.64 -125.28 -95.88
N PHE A 187 47.67 -125.92 -96.53
CA PHE A 187 46.31 -125.40 -96.64
C PHE A 187 45.62 -125.30 -95.26
N LYS A 188 45.71 -126.35 -94.42
CA LYS A 188 45.18 -126.35 -93.04
C LYS A 188 45.77 -125.21 -92.20
N LEU A 189 47.09 -125.01 -92.29
CA LEU A 189 47.79 -123.95 -91.56
C LEU A 189 47.32 -122.55 -92.01
N LYS A 190 47.15 -122.35 -93.32
CA LYS A 190 46.66 -121.09 -93.90
C LYS A 190 45.24 -120.75 -93.47
N ASP A 191 44.36 -121.74 -93.37
CA ASP A 191 43.00 -121.56 -92.85
C ASP A 191 43.01 -121.23 -91.35
N THR A 192 43.82 -121.93 -90.55
CA THR A 192 44.01 -121.64 -89.11
C THR A 192 44.47 -120.20 -88.87
N ILE A 193 45.37 -119.68 -89.72
CA ILE A 193 45.82 -118.27 -89.65
C ILE A 193 44.69 -117.30 -90.05
N ARG A 194 43.87 -117.64 -91.07
CA ARG A 194 42.73 -116.81 -91.49
C ARG A 194 41.75 -116.57 -90.35
N ASP A 195 41.41 -117.62 -89.60
CA ASP A 195 40.49 -117.55 -88.46
C ASP A 195 41.03 -116.70 -87.31
N GLN A 196 42.34 -116.74 -87.06
CA GLN A 196 42.99 -115.87 -86.07
C GLN A 196 42.97 -114.40 -86.52
N VAL A 197 43.25 -114.12 -87.80
CA VAL A 197 43.15 -112.77 -88.37
C VAL A 197 41.72 -112.24 -88.32
N MET A 198 40.71 -113.09 -88.54
CA MET A 198 39.29 -112.73 -88.43
C MET A 198 38.93 -112.30 -87.00
N LYS A 199 39.26 -113.12 -86.00
CA LYS A 199 39.02 -112.84 -84.57
C LYS A 199 39.77 -111.59 -84.07
N LEU A 200 40.94 -111.29 -84.64
CA LEU A 200 41.67 -110.05 -84.35
C LEU A 200 40.98 -108.82 -84.96
N ARG A 201 40.45 -108.91 -86.19
CA ARG A 201 39.65 -107.83 -86.81
C ARG A 201 38.36 -107.57 -86.03
N GLU A 202 37.62 -108.61 -85.66
CA GLU A 202 36.44 -108.52 -84.77
C GLU A 202 36.75 -107.93 -83.40
N LYS A 203 37.99 -108.04 -82.90
CA LYS A 203 38.42 -107.39 -81.66
C LYS A 203 38.77 -105.92 -81.87
N ILE A 204 39.45 -105.59 -82.98
CA ILE A 204 39.78 -104.21 -83.35
C ILE A 204 38.49 -103.40 -83.56
N GLU A 205 37.55 -103.91 -84.37
CA GLU A 205 36.28 -103.23 -84.66
C GLU A 205 35.44 -102.97 -83.38
N ARG A 206 35.49 -103.89 -82.41
CA ARG A 206 34.85 -103.69 -81.10
C ARG A 206 35.54 -102.61 -80.28
N LEU A 207 36.87 -102.57 -80.25
CA LEU A 207 37.63 -101.53 -79.54
C LEU A 207 37.49 -100.15 -80.22
N GLU A 208 37.35 -100.09 -81.54
CA GLU A 208 37.07 -98.86 -82.28
C GLU A 208 35.67 -98.32 -81.92
N LYS A 209 34.66 -99.20 -81.87
CA LYS A 209 33.30 -98.86 -81.41
C LYS A 209 33.26 -98.44 -79.93
N GLU A 210 34.05 -99.09 -79.08
CA GLU A 210 34.16 -98.75 -77.65
C GLU A 210 34.84 -97.38 -77.43
N ASN A 211 35.92 -97.09 -78.16
CA ASN A 211 36.61 -95.80 -78.10
C ASN A 211 35.72 -94.64 -78.58
N GLU A 212 34.96 -94.82 -79.67
CA GLU A 212 34.07 -93.77 -80.18
C GLU A 212 32.91 -93.52 -79.20
N ALA A 213 32.34 -94.56 -78.60
CA ALA A 213 31.34 -94.42 -77.54
C ALA A 213 31.87 -93.71 -76.28
N GLN A 214 33.11 -94.00 -75.85
CA GLN A 214 33.75 -93.27 -74.74
C GLN A 214 34.01 -91.80 -75.07
N LYS A 215 34.32 -91.49 -76.34
CA LYS A 215 34.50 -90.13 -76.84
C LYS A 215 33.19 -89.35 -76.90
N ASP A 216 32.09 -89.99 -77.30
CA ASP A 216 30.75 -89.38 -77.23
C ASP A 216 30.31 -89.15 -75.76
N GLU A 217 30.59 -90.10 -74.85
CA GLU A 217 30.34 -89.93 -73.42
C GLU A 217 31.17 -88.78 -72.80
N LEU A 218 32.40 -88.56 -73.27
CA LEU A 218 33.24 -87.43 -72.87
C LEU A 218 32.65 -86.10 -73.37
N MET A 219 32.25 -86.02 -74.65
CA MET A 219 31.59 -84.84 -75.21
C MET A 219 30.28 -84.50 -74.47
N GLN A 220 29.53 -85.52 -74.04
CA GLN A 220 28.32 -85.33 -73.22
C GLN A 220 28.65 -84.81 -71.82
N LYS A 221 29.73 -85.29 -71.18
CA LYS A 221 30.20 -84.79 -69.88
C LYS A 221 30.68 -83.34 -69.96
N ASP A 222 31.37 -82.95 -71.03
CA ASP A 222 31.77 -81.57 -71.27
C ASP A 222 30.55 -80.65 -71.50
N ALA A 223 29.53 -81.12 -72.23
CA ALA A 223 28.27 -80.38 -72.38
C ALA A 223 27.58 -80.15 -71.01
N ILE A 224 27.42 -81.22 -70.21
CA ILE A 224 26.85 -81.14 -68.85
C ILE A 224 27.68 -80.22 -67.95
N CYS A 225 29.02 -80.23 -68.06
CA CYS A 225 29.88 -79.35 -67.29
C CYS A 225 29.62 -77.87 -67.61
N ASN A 226 29.42 -77.54 -68.88
CA ASN A 226 29.09 -76.18 -69.35
C ASN A 226 27.66 -75.73 -68.99
N GLU A 227 26.74 -76.65 -68.68
CA GLU A 227 25.42 -76.32 -68.12
C GLU A 227 25.51 -76.14 -66.60
N VAL A 228 26.26 -77.00 -65.91
CA VAL A 228 26.51 -76.88 -64.47
C VAL A 228 27.26 -75.60 -64.10
N THR A 229 28.14 -75.06 -64.95
CA THR A 229 28.76 -73.75 -64.71
C THR A 229 27.76 -72.59 -64.86
N LYS A 230 26.95 -72.57 -65.92
CA LYS A 230 25.88 -71.55 -66.10
C LYS A 230 24.89 -71.55 -64.95
N LEU A 231 24.40 -72.73 -64.54
CA LEU A 231 23.47 -72.85 -63.42
C LEU A 231 24.09 -72.36 -62.10
N ARG A 232 25.41 -72.50 -61.91
CA ARG A 232 26.12 -71.90 -60.76
C ARG A 232 26.21 -70.38 -60.85
N GLU A 233 26.49 -69.83 -62.03
CA GLU A 233 26.52 -68.38 -62.26
C GLU A 233 25.13 -67.74 -62.08
N GLU A 234 24.06 -68.44 -62.47
CA GLU A 234 22.67 -68.05 -62.25
C GLU A 234 22.28 -68.12 -60.76
N ILE A 235 22.64 -69.20 -60.06
CA ILE A 235 22.44 -69.33 -58.61
C ILE A 235 23.19 -68.21 -57.86
N GLU A 236 24.47 -67.94 -58.18
CA GLU A 236 25.26 -66.89 -57.54
C GLU A 236 24.67 -65.49 -57.79
N GLN A 237 24.07 -65.25 -58.96
CA GLN A 237 23.31 -64.01 -59.24
C GLN A 237 22.01 -63.94 -58.42
N HIS A 238 21.28 -65.04 -58.28
CA HIS A 238 20.07 -65.10 -57.45
C HIS A 238 20.37 -64.93 -55.96
N GLU A 239 21.45 -65.53 -55.44
CA GLU A 239 21.92 -65.34 -54.07
C GLU A 239 22.28 -63.87 -53.79
N LYS A 240 23.08 -63.24 -54.66
CA LYS A 240 23.41 -61.81 -54.56
C LYS A 240 22.16 -60.91 -54.63
N LYS A 241 21.18 -61.25 -55.46
CA LYS A 241 19.92 -60.51 -55.56
C LYS A 241 19.07 -60.67 -54.30
N ASN A 242 18.97 -61.88 -53.75
CA ASN A 242 18.24 -62.15 -52.52
C ASN A 242 18.87 -61.43 -51.33
N GLU A 243 20.20 -61.44 -51.18
CA GLU A 243 20.87 -60.74 -50.09
C GLU A 243 20.71 -59.21 -50.23
N ALA A 244 20.80 -58.66 -51.45
CA ALA A 244 20.51 -57.24 -51.70
C ALA A 244 19.05 -56.86 -51.39
N GLN A 245 18.08 -57.73 -51.67
CA GLN A 245 16.68 -57.51 -51.28
C GLN A 245 16.47 -57.62 -49.76
N LYS A 246 17.20 -58.51 -49.09
CA LYS A 246 17.21 -58.66 -47.63
C LYS A 246 17.79 -57.42 -46.96
N ASP A 247 18.94 -56.92 -47.42
CA ASP A 247 19.53 -55.64 -46.98
C ASP A 247 18.55 -54.47 -47.18
N GLU A 248 17.82 -54.44 -48.32
CA GLU A 248 16.81 -53.42 -48.59
C GLU A 248 15.60 -53.53 -47.63
N THR A 249 15.20 -54.73 -47.21
CA THR A 249 14.17 -54.91 -46.17
C THR A 249 14.67 -54.52 -44.78
N GLU A 250 15.88 -54.92 -44.39
CA GLU A 250 16.47 -54.54 -43.10
C GLU A 250 16.64 -53.01 -42.97
N GLN A 251 16.97 -52.31 -44.07
CA GLN A 251 16.98 -50.85 -44.11
C GLN A 251 15.57 -50.24 -44.00
N LYS A 252 14.55 -50.82 -44.67
CA LYS A 252 13.16 -50.33 -44.57
C LYS A 252 12.61 -50.49 -43.17
N ASP A 253 12.89 -51.61 -42.50
CA ASP A 253 12.47 -51.84 -41.12
C ASP A 253 13.15 -50.84 -40.18
N ALA A 254 14.46 -50.59 -40.32
CA ALA A 254 15.17 -49.55 -39.55
C ALA A 254 14.58 -48.14 -39.77
N VAL A 255 14.21 -47.78 -41.00
CA VAL A 255 13.56 -46.50 -41.32
C VAL A 255 12.14 -46.42 -40.73
N CYS A 256 11.36 -47.51 -40.78
CA CYS A 256 10.06 -47.58 -40.11
C CYS A 256 10.21 -47.36 -38.59
N ASP A 257 11.26 -47.94 -38.00
CA ASP A 257 11.57 -47.82 -36.57
C ASP A 257 11.98 -46.40 -36.16
N GLU A 258 12.66 -45.64 -37.02
CA GLU A 258 12.92 -44.20 -36.81
C GLU A 258 11.65 -43.35 -37.04
N VAL A 259 10.84 -43.69 -38.05
CA VAL A 259 9.55 -43.03 -38.32
C VAL A 259 8.56 -43.21 -37.17
N MET A 260 8.54 -44.35 -36.47
CA MET A 260 7.75 -44.51 -35.24
C MET A 260 8.24 -43.57 -34.15
N LYS A 261 9.55 -43.57 -33.84
CA LYS A 261 10.14 -42.71 -32.79
C LYS A 261 9.89 -41.22 -33.05
N LEU A 262 9.95 -40.79 -34.31
CA LEU A 262 9.61 -39.42 -34.72
C LEU A 262 8.11 -39.11 -34.58
N ARG A 263 7.22 -40.07 -34.82
CA ARG A 263 5.77 -39.89 -34.59
C ARG A 263 5.44 -39.80 -33.10
N GLU A 264 6.04 -40.64 -32.27
CA GLU A 264 5.91 -40.57 -30.81
C GLU A 264 6.42 -39.23 -30.25
N GLU A 265 7.52 -38.72 -30.79
CA GLU A 265 8.07 -37.39 -30.45
C GLU A 265 7.11 -36.26 -30.86
N ILE A 266 6.56 -36.29 -32.08
CA ILE A 266 5.56 -35.31 -32.54
C ILE A 266 4.31 -35.35 -31.66
N GLU A 267 3.74 -36.53 -31.39
CA GLU A 267 2.54 -36.66 -30.56
C GLU A 267 2.79 -36.18 -29.12
N ARG A 268 4.01 -36.35 -28.59
CA ARG A 268 4.42 -35.80 -27.29
C ARG A 268 4.50 -34.27 -27.31
N LEU A 269 5.11 -33.70 -28.35
CA LEU A 269 5.22 -32.24 -28.52
C LEU A 269 3.84 -31.60 -28.78
N GLU A 270 2.92 -32.25 -29.47
CA GLU A 270 1.54 -31.78 -29.65
C GLU A 270 0.78 -31.73 -28.32
N LYS A 271 0.91 -32.77 -27.49
CA LYS A 271 0.36 -32.81 -26.12
C LYS A 271 0.95 -31.71 -25.23
N GLU A 272 2.26 -31.46 -25.31
CA GLU A 272 2.92 -30.38 -24.57
C GLU A 272 2.46 -29.00 -25.05
N ASN A 273 2.31 -28.79 -26.37
CA ASN A 273 1.81 -27.53 -26.93
C ASN A 273 0.36 -27.24 -26.52
N GLU A 274 -0.56 -28.22 -26.53
CA GLU A 274 -1.93 -27.99 -26.05
C GLU A 274 -1.96 -27.78 -24.52
N ALA A 275 -1.08 -28.42 -23.75
CA ALA A 275 -0.94 -28.13 -22.31
C ALA A 275 -0.49 -26.68 -22.06
N LEU A 276 0.58 -26.22 -22.73
CA LEU A 276 1.07 -24.84 -22.64
C LEU A 276 0.03 -23.80 -23.11
N LYS A 277 -0.73 -24.12 -24.16
CA LYS A 277 -1.85 -23.32 -24.67
C LYS A 277 -3.01 -23.24 -23.67
N ASN A 278 -3.24 -24.28 -22.87
CA ASN A 278 -4.23 -24.24 -21.78
C ASN A 278 -3.71 -23.49 -20.53
N GLU A 279 -2.43 -23.61 -20.19
CA GLU A 279 -1.80 -22.72 -19.19
C GLU A 279 -1.89 -21.24 -19.61
N LEU A 280 -1.74 -20.93 -20.90
CA LEU A 280 -1.84 -19.55 -21.40
C LEU A 280 -3.24 -18.97 -21.16
N LYS A 281 -4.30 -19.70 -21.57
CA LYS A 281 -5.70 -19.34 -21.28
C LYS A 281 -5.95 -19.13 -19.77
N GLN A 282 -5.33 -19.96 -18.92
CA GLN A 282 -5.43 -19.82 -17.47
C GLN A 282 -4.72 -18.56 -16.97
N LYS A 283 -3.51 -18.26 -17.47
CA LYS A 283 -2.75 -17.03 -17.15
C LYS A 283 -3.50 -15.77 -17.60
N ASP A 284 -4.16 -15.79 -18.76
CA ASP A 284 -5.02 -14.69 -19.23
C ASP A 284 -6.24 -14.50 -18.31
N THR A 285 -6.87 -15.59 -17.85
CA THR A 285 -7.98 -15.55 -16.89
C THR A 285 -7.53 -14.92 -15.57
N ILE A 286 -6.41 -15.38 -15.01
CA ILE A 286 -5.82 -14.82 -13.78
C ILE A 286 -5.42 -13.35 -13.96
N SER A 287 -4.87 -12.97 -15.12
CA SER A 287 -4.50 -11.59 -15.44
C SER A 287 -5.71 -10.65 -15.39
N ASN A 288 -6.84 -11.08 -15.96
CA ASN A 288 -8.11 -10.34 -15.91
C ASN A 288 -8.68 -10.21 -14.48
N GLU A 289 -8.50 -11.22 -13.62
CA GLU A 289 -8.88 -11.13 -12.20
C GLU A 289 -7.95 -10.20 -11.42
N VAL A 290 -6.64 -10.29 -11.65
CA VAL A 290 -5.64 -9.38 -11.08
C VAL A 290 -5.91 -7.92 -11.47
N MET A 291 -6.35 -7.66 -12.71
CA MET A 291 -6.76 -6.33 -13.15
C MET A 291 -7.97 -5.81 -12.36
N LYS A 292 -9.05 -6.60 -12.25
CA LYS A 292 -10.24 -6.26 -11.44
C LYS A 292 -9.91 -6.02 -9.96
N LEU A 293 -8.97 -6.79 -9.41
CA LEU A 293 -8.48 -6.62 -8.04
C LEU A 293 -7.66 -5.34 -7.87
N ARG A 294 -6.80 -4.98 -8.84
CA ARG A 294 -6.06 -3.70 -8.85
C ARG A 294 -6.99 -2.50 -8.87
N GLU A 295 -7.97 -2.48 -9.77
CA GLU A 295 -8.99 -1.41 -9.77
C GLU A 295 -9.76 -1.33 -8.44
N LYS A 296 -10.04 -2.49 -7.80
CA LYS A 296 -10.73 -2.50 -6.50
C LYS A 296 -9.84 -1.94 -5.39
N ILE A 297 -8.54 -2.21 -5.41
CA ILE A 297 -7.56 -1.63 -4.49
C ILE A 297 -7.50 -0.11 -4.70
N GLU A 298 -7.34 0.36 -5.95
CA GLU A 298 -7.27 1.79 -6.28
C GLU A 298 -8.54 2.54 -5.85
N ARG A 299 -9.73 1.98 -6.08
CA ARG A 299 -11.01 2.53 -5.58
C ARG A 299 -11.04 2.63 -4.05
N LEU A 300 -10.54 1.61 -3.34
CA LEU A 300 -10.45 1.62 -1.88
C LEU A 300 -9.37 2.57 -1.36
N GLU A 301 -8.27 2.78 -2.07
CA GLU A 301 -7.22 3.75 -1.69
C GLU A 301 -7.75 5.19 -1.80
N ILE A 302 -8.49 5.51 -2.86
CA ILE A 302 -9.19 6.79 -3.03
C ILE A 302 -10.23 6.99 -1.91
N GLU A 303 -11.02 5.96 -1.60
CA GLU A 303 -12.01 6.03 -0.51
C GLU A 303 -11.35 6.23 0.86
N ASN A 304 -10.26 5.52 1.16
CA ASN A 304 -9.53 5.66 2.42
C ASN A 304 -8.92 7.05 2.59
N GLU A 305 -8.31 7.66 1.55
CA GLU A 305 -7.79 9.03 1.67
C GLU A 305 -8.94 10.06 1.76
N ALA A 306 -10.09 9.81 1.12
CA ALA A 306 -11.28 10.65 1.30
C ALA A 306 -11.81 10.61 2.74
N GLN A 307 -12.02 9.42 3.32
CA GLN A 307 -12.43 9.24 4.73
C GLN A 307 -11.41 9.85 5.70
N LYS A 308 -10.11 9.68 5.43
CA LYS A 308 -9.00 10.28 6.21
C LYS A 308 -8.96 11.80 6.12
N ASN A 309 -9.37 12.41 5.00
CA ASN A 309 -9.52 13.86 4.89
C ASN A 309 -10.78 14.37 5.61
N GLU A 310 -11.88 13.63 5.53
CA GLU A 310 -13.10 13.92 6.28
C GLU A 310 -12.87 13.83 7.81
N LEU A 311 -12.02 12.89 8.26
CA LEU A 311 -11.59 12.78 9.66
C LEU A 311 -10.80 14.01 10.11
N LYS A 312 -9.79 14.45 9.34
CA LYS A 312 -9.05 15.71 9.61
C LYS A 312 -9.99 16.91 9.70
N GLN A 313 -11.03 16.96 8.86
CA GLN A 313 -12.03 18.02 8.90
C GLN A 313 -12.88 17.95 10.19
N LYS A 314 -13.31 16.75 10.60
CA LYS A 314 -14.01 16.51 11.87
C LYS A 314 -13.13 16.92 13.07
N ASP A 315 -11.83 16.67 13.03
CA ASP A 315 -10.88 17.13 14.05
C ASP A 315 -10.82 18.67 14.09
N THR A 316 -10.73 19.37 12.94
CA THR A 316 -10.75 20.84 12.93
C THR A 316 -12.04 21.43 13.50
N VAL A 317 -13.20 20.89 13.11
CA VAL A 317 -14.52 21.30 13.64
C VAL A 317 -14.63 20.99 15.14
N SER A 318 -14.10 19.86 15.61
CA SER A 318 -14.07 19.50 17.04
C SER A 318 -13.28 20.52 17.86
N ASN A 319 -12.12 20.96 17.36
CA ASN A 319 -11.30 22.00 18.00
C ASN A 319 -11.99 23.38 18.02
N GLU A 320 -12.77 23.72 16.99
CA GLU A 320 -13.57 24.95 16.96
C GLU A 320 -14.77 24.87 17.93
N VAL A 321 -15.46 23.73 17.97
CA VAL A 321 -16.53 23.46 18.93
C VAL A 321 -16.03 23.51 20.38
N MET A 322 -14.80 23.07 20.65
CA MET A 322 -14.17 23.17 21.97
C MET A 322 -13.98 24.63 22.38
N LYS A 323 -13.38 25.47 21.52
CA LYS A 323 -13.23 26.91 21.77
C LYS A 323 -14.57 27.62 21.97
N LEU A 324 -15.59 27.27 21.18
CA LEU A 324 -16.93 27.83 21.34
C LEU A 324 -17.59 27.41 22.67
N ARG A 325 -17.27 26.23 23.21
CA ARG A 325 -17.72 25.83 24.56
C ARG A 325 -17.00 26.60 25.66
N GLU A 326 -15.69 26.80 25.54
CA GLU A 326 -14.91 27.64 26.46
C GLU A 326 -15.41 29.10 26.47
N GLU A 327 -15.75 29.63 25.29
CA GLU A 327 -16.35 30.96 25.12
C GLU A 327 -17.73 31.05 25.80
N ILE A 328 -18.61 30.07 25.56
CA ILE A 328 -19.94 29.99 26.19
C ILE A 328 -19.81 29.88 27.71
N GLU A 329 -18.93 29.03 28.24
CA GLU A 329 -18.75 28.87 29.70
C GLU A 329 -18.23 30.17 30.35
N ARG A 330 -17.38 30.94 29.64
CA ARG A 330 -16.94 32.27 30.12
C ARG A 330 -18.10 33.27 30.13
N LEU A 331 -18.90 33.32 29.06
CA LEU A 331 -20.07 34.20 28.96
C LEU A 331 -21.16 33.82 29.97
N GLU A 332 -21.37 32.54 30.29
CA GLU A 332 -22.29 32.10 31.32
C GLU A 332 -21.85 32.56 32.72
N LYS A 333 -20.57 32.44 33.04
CA LYS A 333 -19.99 32.97 34.30
C LYS A 333 -20.15 34.49 34.40
N GLU A 334 -19.91 35.21 33.31
CA GLU A 334 -20.11 36.66 33.25
C GLU A 334 -21.58 37.05 33.44
N ASN A 335 -22.51 36.39 32.75
CA ASN A 335 -23.95 36.61 32.93
C ASN A 335 -24.41 36.33 34.37
N VAL A 336 -23.85 35.33 35.04
CA VAL A 336 -24.12 35.05 36.47
C VAL A 336 -23.59 36.16 37.37
N ALA A 337 -22.39 36.70 37.09
CA ALA A 337 -21.83 37.83 37.83
C ALA A 337 -22.69 39.10 37.65
N GLN A 338 -22.98 39.50 36.40
CA GLN A 338 -23.83 40.64 36.08
C GLN A 338 -25.24 40.52 36.71
N LYS A 339 -25.83 39.32 36.72
CA LYS A 339 -27.12 39.04 37.37
C LYS A 339 -27.08 39.14 38.89
N ASN A 340 -25.92 38.92 39.52
CA ASN A 340 -25.75 39.11 40.96
C ASN A 340 -25.49 40.59 41.31
N GLU A 341 -24.70 41.31 40.49
CA GLU A 341 -24.59 42.77 40.59
C GLU A 341 -25.95 43.46 40.46
N LEU A 342 -26.81 43.00 39.53
CA LEU A 342 -28.13 43.60 39.32
C LEU A 342 -28.99 43.50 40.60
N LYS A 343 -29.04 42.32 41.24
CA LYS A 343 -29.72 42.14 42.55
C LYS A 343 -29.15 43.03 43.64
N GLN A 344 -27.83 43.26 43.64
CA GLN A 344 -27.19 44.16 44.59
C GLN A 344 -27.59 45.61 44.34
N LYS A 345 -27.62 46.04 43.07
CA LYS A 345 -28.10 47.36 42.64
C LYS A 345 -29.59 47.54 42.98
N ASP A 346 -30.43 46.52 42.81
CA ASP A 346 -31.84 46.52 43.24
C ASP A 346 -31.96 46.67 44.76
N THR A 347 -31.13 45.96 45.53
CA THR A 347 -31.11 46.03 47.00
C THR A 347 -30.73 47.44 47.48
N ILE A 348 -29.65 48.01 46.93
CA ILE A 348 -29.20 49.38 47.21
C ILE A 348 -30.26 50.40 46.79
N SER A 349 -30.93 50.20 45.65
CA SER A 349 -32.02 51.08 45.18
C SER A 349 -33.18 51.12 46.16
N ASN A 350 -33.58 49.97 46.71
CA ASN A 350 -34.62 49.88 47.76
C ASN A 350 -34.20 50.54 49.08
N GLU A 351 -32.92 50.53 49.43
CA GLU A 351 -32.39 51.24 50.61
C GLU A 351 -32.33 52.75 50.37
N VAL A 352 -31.88 53.19 49.20
CA VAL A 352 -31.89 54.59 48.77
C VAL A 352 -33.32 55.15 48.74
N MET A 353 -34.32 54.35 48.34
CA MET A 353 -35.73 54.75 48.39
C MET A 353 -36.20 55.02 49.83
N LYS A 354 -35.94 54.10 50.77
CA LYS A 354 -36.25 54.29 52.21
C LYS A 354 -35.53 55.49 52.82
N LEU A 355 -34.29 55.75 52.40
CA LEU A 355 -33.53 56.92 52.84
C LEU A 355 -34.13 58.22 52.30
N ARG A 356 -34.61 58.24 51.04
CA ARG A 356 -35.33 59.39 50.46
C ARG A 356 -36.65 59.66 51.18
N GLU A 357 -37.45 58.63 51.45
CA GLU A 357 -38.68 58.74 52.25
C GLU A 357 -38.40 59.33 53.64
N LYS A 358 -37.33 58.89 54.31
CA LYS A 358 -36.92 59.42 55.62
C LYS A 358 -36.42 60.87 55.54
N ILE A 359 -35.71 61.25 54.49
CA ILE A 359 -35.30 62.65 54.25
C ILE A 359 -36.55 63.53 54.05
N GLU A 360 -37.51 63.11 53.23
CA GLU A 360 -38.76 63.85 53.00
C GLU A 360 -39.59 64.02 54.29
N GLN A 361 -39.60 63.01 55.16
CA GLN A 361 -40.22 63.11 56.49
C GLN A 361 -39.51 64.14 57.38
N LEU A 362 -38.18 64.11 57.44
CA LEU A 362 -37.38 65.06 58.22
C LEU A 362 -37.46 66.50 57.68
N GLU A 363 -37.61 66.68 56.37
CA GLU A 363 -37.84 68.00 55.76
C GLU A 363 -39.23 68.57 56.12
N LYS A 364 -40.27 67.73 56.10
CA LYS A 364 -41.62 68.10 56.57
C LYS A 364 -41.62 68.46 58.05
N GLU A 365 -40.92 67.68 58.88
CA GLU A 365 -40.76 67.98 60.31
C GLU A 365 -40.01 69.30 60.53
N LYS A 366 -38.90 69.51 59.82
CA LYS A 366 -38.10 70.74 59.88
C LYS A 366 -38.92 71.98 59.49
N GLU A 367 -39.75 71.91 58.45
CA GLU A 367 -40.62 73.03 58.08
C GLU A 367 -41.76 73.23 59.09
N ALA A 368 -42.29 72.18 59.70
CA ALA A 368 -43.25 72.29 60.81
C ALA A 368 -42.63 72.97 62.04
N GLN A 369 -41.46 72.53 62.51
CA GLN A 369 -40.71 73.16 63.60
C GLN A 369 -40.37 74.63 63.29
N LYS A 370 -39.99 74.94 62.05
CA LYS A 370 -39.72 76.30 61.56
C LYS A 370 -40.97 77.20 61.56
N ASN A 371 -42.16 76.64 61.34
CA ASN A 371 -43.42 77.39 61.45
C ASN A 371 -43.88 77.54 62.91
N GLU A 372 -43.66 76.54 63.76
CA GLU A 372 -43.87 76.66 65.21
C GLU A 372 -42.94 77.72 65.84
N LEU A 373 -41.69 77.83 65.37
CA LEU A 373 -40.75 78.87 65.80
C LEU A 373 -41.27 80.27 65.44
N LYS A 374 -41.69 80.51 64.19
CA LYS A 374 -42.33 81.78 63.80
C LYS A 374 -43.55 82.11 64.67
N GLN A 375 -44.35 81.10 65.04
CA GLN A 375 -45.49 81.31 65.92
C GLN A 375 -45.03 81.74 67.33
N LYS A 376 -44.01 81.09 67.89
CA LYS A 376 -43.38 81.48 69.17
C LYS A 376 -42.81 82.90 69.09
N ASP A 377 -42.21 83.31 67.98
CA ASP A 377 -41.73 84.68 67.76
C ASP A 377 -42.90 85.68 67.75
N THR A 378 -44.02 85.37 67.09
CA THR A 378 -45.20 86.26 67.12
C THR A 378 -45.78 86.41 68.54
N VAL A 379 -45.90 85.30 69.30
CA VAL A 379 -46.36 85.32 70.69
C VAL A 379 -45.37 86.07 71.59
N SER A 380 -44.06 85.92 71.38
CA SER A 380 -43.02 86.65 72.12
C SER A 380 -43.14 88.16 71.91
N ASN A 381 -43.37 88.60 70.67
CA ASN A 381 -43.62 90.01 70.33
C ASN A 381 -44.92 90.56 70.94
N GLU A 382 -45.97 89.74 71.08
CA GLU A 382 -47.20 90.13 71.78
C GLU A 382 -46.99 90.22 73.30
N VAL A 383 -46.27 89.26 73.89
CA VAL A 383 -45.87 89.30 75.31
C VAL A 383 -45.01 90.53 75.61
N MET A 384 -44.14 90.95 74.69
CA MET A 384 -43.35 92.19 74.82
C MET A 384 -44.26 93.43 74.86
N LYS A 385 -45.19 93.57 73.91
CA LYS A 385 -46.19 94.67 73.90
C LYS A 385 -47.07 94.69 75.16
N LEU A 386 -47.40 93.52 75.70
CA LEU A 386 -48.13 93.41 76.97
C LEU A 386 -47.29 93.86 78.17
N ARG A 387 -45.99 93.52 78.21
CA ARG A 387 -45.06 94.02 79.24
C ARG A 387 -44.89 95.54 79.17
N GLU A 388 -44.70 96.11 77.98
CA GLU A 388 -44.67 97.57 77.77
C GLU A 388 -45.98 98.27 78.19
N LYS A 389 -47.13 97.58 78.10
CA LYS A 389 -48.41 98.10 78.58
C LYS A 389 -48.52 98.03 80.10
N ILE A 390 -48.05 96.93 80.71
CA ILE A 390 -47.99 96.78 82.17
C ILE A 390 -47.07 97.85 82.78
N GLU A 391 -45.86 98.03 82.26
CA GLU A 391 -44.90 99.03 82.77
C GLU A 391 -45.45 100.46 82.68
N ARG A 392 -46.22 100.78 81.63
CA ARG A 392 -46.91 102.07 81.51
C ARG A 392 -48.01 102.24 82.55
N LEU A 393 -48.82 101.21 82.78
CA LEU A 393 -49.87 101.22 83.81
C LEU A 393 -49.28 101.27 85.23
N GLU A 394 -48.12 100.65 85.48
CA GLU A 394 -47.40 100.74 86.75
C GLU A 394 -46.89 102.18 87.00
N LYS A 395 -46.31 102.83 85.98
CA LYS A 395 -45.91 104.25 86.05
C LYS A 395 -47.11 105.18 86.25
N GLU A 396 -48.24 104.90 85.59
CA GLU A 396 -49.48 105.65 85.78
C GLU A 396 -50.03 105.46 87.21
N ASN A 397 -50.06 104.23 87.72
CA ASN A 397 -50.52 103.93 89.08
C ASN A 397 -49.65 104.61 90.15
N GLU A 398 -48.31 104.61 90.02
CA GLU A 398 -47.45 105.31 90.99
C GLU A 398 -47.61 106.83 90.90
N ALA A 399 -47.83 107.39 89.69
CA ALA A 399 -48.15 108.81 89.52
C ALA A 399 -49.51 109.20 90.15
N GLN A 400 -50.56 108.39 89.96
CA GLN A 400 -51.85 108.58 90.64
C GLN A 400 -51.72 108.46 92.16
N LYS A 401 -50.88 107.55 92.65
CA LYS A 401 -50.56 107.36 94.08
C LYS A 401 -49.77 108.54 94.65
N ASP A 402 -48.87 109.17 93.89
CA ASP A 402 -48.22 110.43 94.26
C ASP A 402 -49.19 111.62 94.25
N GLU A 403 -50.15 111.66 93.32
CA GLU A 403 -51.22 112.66 93.35
C GLU A 403 -52.13 112.49 94.58
N LEU A 404 -52.41 111.24 94.99
CA LEU A 404 -53.13 110.92 96.21
C LEU A 404 -52.36 111.35 97.47
N LYS A 405 -51.02 111.15 97.51
CA LYS A 405 -50.16 111.68 98.58
C LYS A 405 -50.30 113.21 98.69
N LYS A 406 -50.22 113.93 97.57
CA LYS A 406 -50.40 115.40 97.52
C LYS A 406 -51.78 115.84 98.01
N LYS A 407 -52.86 115.15 97.57
CA LYS A 407 -54.22 115.40 98.05
C LYS A 407 -54.35 115.19 99.57
N ASN A 408 -53.68 114.18 100.13
CA ASN A 408 -53.65 113.97 101.58
C ASN A 408 -52.89 115.09 102.32
N THR A 409 -51.78 115.61 101.77
CA THR A 409 -51.09 116.79 102.34
C THR A 409 -52.01 118.02 102.38
N ILE A 410 -52.71 118.31 101.27
CA ILE A 410 -53.69 119.41 101.20
C ILE A 410 -54.82 119.21 102.21
N CYS A 411 -55.29 117.99 102.45
CA CYS A 411 -56.28 117.70 103.50
C CYS A 411 -55.76 118.04 104.91
N VAL A 412 -54.48 117.82 105.21
CA VAL A 412 -53.86 118.20 106.49
C VAL A 412 -53.72 119.72 106.61
N GLU A 413 -53.37 120.42 105.54
CA GLU A 413 -53.34 121.90 105.50
C GLU A 413 -54.75 122.50 105.70
N VAL A 414 -55.78 121.92 105.06
CA VAL A 414 -57.18 122.30 105.26
C VAL A 414 -57.67 122.00 106.69
N MET A 415 -57.12 121.00 107.38
CA MET A 415 -57.39 120.80 108.82
C MET A 415 -56.79 121.92 109.66
N LYS A 416 -55.51 122.28 109.45
CA LYS A 416 -54.86 123.40 110.17
C LYS A 416 -55.59 124.73 109.95
N LEU A 417 -55.95 125.05 108.71
CA LEU A 417 -56.72 126.27 108.38
C LEU A 417 -58.10 126.29 109.07
N LYS A 418 -58.74 125.12 109.26
CA LYS A 418 -59.98 125.03 110.05
C LYS A 418 -59.73 125.28 111.55
N GLU A 419 -58.63 124.79 112.10
CA GLU A 419 -58.24 125.06 113.50
C GLU A 419 -57.94 126.56 113.71
N GLU A 420 -57.20 127.20 112.80
CA GLU A 420 -56.96 128.65 112.84
C GLU A 420 -58.26 129.46 112.74
N ILE A 421 -59.16 129.10 111.81
CA ILE A 421 -60.49 129.74 111.70
C ILE A 421 -61.30 129.57 112.99
N GLU A 422 -61.28 128.40 113.62
CA GLU A 422 -62.00 128.15 114.87
C GLU A 422 -61.38 128.87 116.07
N GLN A 423 -60.06 129.10 116.06
CA GLN A 423 -59.35 129.89 117.04
C GLN A 423 -59.66 131.39 116.88
N LEU A 424 -59.64 131.91 115.65
CA LEU A 424 -60.04 133.28 115.31
C LEU A 424 -61.52 133.56 115.65
N LYS A 425 -62.43 132.58 115.53
CA LYS A 425 -63.82 132.72 116.02
C LYS A 425 -63.89 132.94 117.53
N LYS A 426 -63.14 132.14 118.31
CA LYS A 426 -63.10 132.26 119.78
C LYS A 426 -62.52 133.61 120.20
N GLU A 427 -61.50 134.08 119.48
CA GLU A 427 -60.88 135.40 119.71
C GLU A 427 -61.84 136.56 119.37
N ASN A 428 -62.61 136.44 118.28
CA ASN A 428 -63.66 137.41 117.93
C ASN A 428 -64.79 137.47 118.97
N GLU A 429 -65.30 136.34 119.46
CA GLU A 429 -66.30 136.35 120.55
C GLU A 429 -65.72 136.94 121.85
N ALA A 430 -64.44 136.68 122.17
CA ALA A 430 -63.77 137.30 123.31
C ALA A 430 -63.59 138.83 123.17
N GLN A 431 -63.39 139.35 121.96
CA GLN A 431 -63.41 140.81 121.69
C GLN A 431 -64.83 141.40 121.80
N LYS A 432 -65.83 140.67 121.28
CA LYS A 432 -67.25 141.04 121.33
C LYS A 432 -67.79 141.13 122.76
N ASP A 433 -67.33 140.28 123.68
CA ASP A 433 -67.69 140.36 125.10
C ASP A 433 -66.96 141.49 125.84
N LYS A 434 -65.69 141.78 125.51
CA LYS A 434 -65.00 143.00 125.98
C LYS A 434 -65.74 144.27 125.56
N LEU A 435 -66.27 144.32 124.33
CA LEU A 435 -67.08 145.45 123.84
C LEU A 435 -68.37 145.66 124.63
N LYS A 436 -69.04 144.59 125.09
CA LYS A 436 -70.22 144.70 125.96
C LYS A 436 -69.88 145.28 127.33
N GLN A 437 -68.69 144.98 127.87
CA GLN A 437 -68.28 145.43 129.20
C GLN A 437 -68.01 146.94 129.27
N ASN A 438 -67.61 147.57 128.15
CA ASN A 438 -67.43 149.01 128.04
C ASN A 438 -68.75 149.81 127.93
N ALA A 439 -69.91 149.15 127.76
CA ALA A 439 -71.18 149.83 127.51
C ALA A 439 -71.86 150.42 128.76
N THR A 440 -71.42 150.07 129.98
CA THR A 440 -72.17 150.35 131.22
C THR A 440 -71.50 151.36 132.16
N ILE A 441 -70.27 151.83 131.86
CA ILE A 441 -69.49 152.75 132.72
C ILE A 441 -69.30 154.11 132.00
N CYS A 442 -70.41 154.76 131.61
CA CYS A 442 -70.40 156.07 130.95
C CYS A 442 -71.71 156.85 131.14
N ASN A 443 -72.12 157.12 132.39
CA ASN A 443 -73.31 157.95 132.66
C ASN A 443 -73.18 159.00 133.79
N GLU A 444 -71.97 159.24 134.32
CA GLU A 444 -71.75 160.26 135.38
C GLU A 444 -70.69 161.34 135.03
N VAL A 445 -70.11 161.33 133.82
CA VAL A 445 -69.01 162.26 133.43
C VAL A 445 -69.34 163.07 132.17
N MET A 446 -70.50 163.74 132.15
CA MET A 446 -70.93 164.65 131.06
C MET A 446 -71.34 166.06 131.55
N LYS A 447 -70.67 166.54 132.60
CA LYS A 447 -70.52 167.96 133.02
C LYS A 447 -69.26 168.03 133.89
N PHE A 448 -68.15 168.67 133.52
CA PHE A 448 -67.81 169.59 132.42
C PHE A 448 -66.51 169.07 131.77
N ARG A 449 -66.16 169.20 130.48
CA ARG A 449 -66.25 170.28 129.46
C ARG A 449 -65.26 171.45 129.67
N GLY A 450 -64.09 171.34 129.01
CA GLY A 450 -63.17 172.45 128.73
C GLY A 450 -61.69 172.02 128.73
N GLU A 451 -60.89 172.53 127.77
CA GLU A 451 -59.40 172.60 127.80
C GLU A 451 -58.59 171.26 127.78
N LEU A 452 -57.35 171.15 127.26
CA LEU A 452 -56.52 171.93 126.31
C LEU A 452 -55.32 171.07 125.80
N GLU A 453 -54.66 171.46 124.70
CA GLU A 453 -53.25 171.21 124.30
C GLU A 453 -52.59 169.80 124.21
N THR A 454 -52.31 169.40 122.94
CA THR A 454 -51.06 168.86 122.37
C THR A 454 -50.15 167.84 123.10
N HIS A 455 -49.73 166.76 122.38
CA HIS A 455 -48.32 166.59 121.91
C HIS A 455 -48.03 165.34 121.04
N LYS A 456 -47.14 165.53 120.03
CA LYS A 456 -46.07 164.65 119.43
C LYS A 456 -46.37 163.17 119.02
N LYS A 457 -45.98 162.63 117.84
CA LYS A 457 -44.66 162.55 117.10
C LYS A 457 -43.69 161.49 117.69
N GLU A 458 -42.81 160.76 116.98
CA GLU A 458 -42.24 160.81 115.60
C GLU A 458 -41.52 159.46 115.21
N ASN A 459 -41.17 159.25 113.91
CA ASN A 459 -40.03 158.54 113.22
C ASN A 459 -39.21 157.36 113.86
N GLU A 460 -38.34 156.54 113.20
CA GLU A 460 -38.05 156.05 111.81
C GLU A 460 -36.78 155.11 111.80
N ALA A 461 -36.46 154.41 110.68
CA ALA A 461 -35.11 154.01 110.16
C ALA A 461 -34.44 152.59 110.37
N GLN A 462 -34.11 151.93 109.22
CA GLN A 462 -32.91 151.09 108.84
C GLN A 462 -32.64 149.72 109.58
N LYS A 463 -31.85 148.70 109.09
CA LYS A 463 -30.76 148.60 108.08
C LYS A 463 -30.43 147.15 107.53
N ASP A 464 -29.71 147.07 106.37
CA ASP A 464 -29.12 145.96 105.51
C ASP A 464 -28.53 144.67 106.16
N GLU A 465 -28.24 143.50 105.49
CA GLU A 465 -28.29 143.01 104.07
C GLU A 465 -28.90 141.54 103.94
N LEU A 466 -28.43 140.40 103.34
CA LEU A 466 -27.21 139.92 102.60
C LEU A 466 -27.46 138.71 101.60
N LYS A 467 -26.39 138.27 100.88
CA LYS A 467 -26.15 137.33 99.73
C LYS A 467 -26.26 135.79 100.00
N GLU A 468 -26.24 134.80 99.06
CA GLU A 468 -25.33 134.49 97.90
C GLU A 468 -25.83 133.45 96.83
N LYS A 469 -25.25 133.49 95.60
CA LYS A 469 -24.92 132.39 94.61
C LYS A 469 -26.01 131.49 93.95
N ASP A 470 -25.83 130.81 92.79
CA ASP A 470 -24.85 130.85 91.65
C ASP A 470 -25.43 130.19 90.35
N THR A 471 -24.71 130.21 89.20
CA THR A 471 -25.18 129.71 87.87
C THR A 471 -24.19 128.81 87.08
N ILE A 472 -24.64 127.67 86.51
CA ILE A 472 -23.97 126.91 85.41
C ILE A 472 -25.04 126.18 84.54
N CYS A 473 -24.89 126.13 83.21
CA CYS A 473 -25.72 125.24 82.34
C CYS A 473 -25.11 124.70 81.02
N ASP A 474 -24.05 125.30 80.44
CA ASP A 474 -23.67 125.00 79.03
C ASP A 474 -22.71 123.81 78.80
N GLU A 475 -22.07 123.27 79.83
CA GLU A 475 -20.99 122.29 79.65
C GLU A 475 -21.49 120.84 79.44
N VAL A 476 -22.69 120.52 79.94
CA VAL A 476 -23.23 119.14 79.98
C VAL A 476 -23.64 118.61 78.60
N MET A 477 -23.98 119.47 77.62
CA MET A 477 -24.40 119.02 76.29
C MET A 477 -23.26 118.52 75.41
N LYS A 478 -22.02 119.01 75.59
CA LYS A 478 -20.89 118.63 74.72
C LYS A 478 -20.43 117.19 74.97
N LEU A 479 -20.30 116.80 76.25
CA LEU A 479 -19.84 115.47 76.64
C LEU A 479 -20.77 114.34 76.18
N ARG A 480 -22.08 114.59 76.03
CA ARG A 480 -23.05 113.58 75.58
C ARG A 480 -22.92 113.22 74.09
N LYS A 481 -22.47 114.14 73.23
CA LYS A 481 -22.30 113.88 71.79
C LYS A 481 -21.02 113.12 71.44
N GLU A 482 -19.99 113.20 72.29
CA GLU A 482 -18.73 112.49 72.05
C GLU A 482 -18.85 110.99 72.36
N ILE A 483 -19.65 110.63 73.37
CA ILE A 483 -19.90 109.22 73.75
C ILE A 483 -20.67 108.48 72.63
N GLU A 484 -21.74 109.08 72.11
CA GLU A 484 -22.56 108.50 71.02
C GLU A 484 -21.77 108.30 69.70
N ARG A 485 -20.63 108.98 69.56
CA ARG A 485 -19.69 108.80 68.43
C ARG A 485 -18.83 107.55 68.61
N LEU A 486 -18.26 107.36 69.81
CA LEU A 486 -17.38 106.24 70.15
C LEU A 486 -18.12 104.90 70.26
N GLU A 487 -19.39 104.90 70.64
CA GLU A 487 -20.23 103.68 70.66
C GLU A 487 -20.47 103.13 69.24
N LYS A 488 -20.66 104.01 68.24
CA LYS A 488 -20.80 103.62 66.83
C LYS A 488 -19.47 103.17 66.19
N GLU A 489 -18.35 103.70 66.68
CA GLU A 489 -17.01 103.34 66.21
C GLU A 489 -16.60 101.92 66.69
N ASN A 490 -16.99 101.53 67.91
CA ASN A 490 -16.73 100.18 68.44
C ASN A 490 -17.55 99.07 67.76
N GLU A 491 -18.83 99.30 67.47
CA GLU A 491 -19.67 98.26 66.84
C GLU A 491 -19.23 98.00 65.38
N ALA A 492 -18.64 98.97 64.69
CA ALA A 492 -18.05 98.78 63.36
C ALA A 492 -16.82 97.85 63.38
N GLN A 493 -15.93 97.98 64.37
CA GLN A 493 -14.74 97.10 64.51
C GLN A 493 -15.12 95.64 64.83
N LYS A 494 -16.29 95.43 65.44
CA LYS A 494 -16.84 94.12 65.83
C LYS A 494 -17.36 93.31 64.64
N ASP A 495 -17.77 93.96 63.55
CA ASP A 495 -18.18 93.29 62.30
C ASP A 495 -16.97 92.96 61.42
N GLU A 496 -15.98 93.86 61.33
CA GLU A 496 -14.70 93.58 60.63
C GLU A 496 -13.96 92.36 61.22
N LEU A 497 -14.15 92.09 62.53
CA LEU A 497 -13.61 90.90 63.19
C LEU A 497 -14.29 89.58 62.74
N LYS A 498 -15.56 89.63 62.31
CA LYS A 498 -16.32 88.46 61.83
C LYS A 498 -15.89 88.09 60.41
N GLU A 499 -15.68 89.08 59.55
CA GLU A 499 -15.20 88.90 58.18
C GLU A 499 -13.82 88.22 58.16
N LYS A 500 -12.91 88.65 59.04
CA LYS A 500 -11.60 88.00 59.26
C LYS A 500 -11.73 86.53 59.69
N HIS A 501 -12.77 86.16 60.45
CA HIS A 501 -13.00 84.77 60.84
C HIS A 501 -13.51 83.89 59.67
N ILE A 502 -14.33 84.44 58.77
CA ILE A 502 -14.76 83.74 57.54
C ILE A 502 -13.55 83.44 56.66
N ILE A 503 -12.72 84.45 56.38
CA ILE A 503 -11.51 84.31 55.56
C ILE A 503 -10.56 83.24 56.15
N CYS A 504 -10.37 83.22 57.47
CA CYS A 504 -9.55 82.18 58.12
C CYS A 504 -10.08 80.75 57.89
N ASN A 505 -11.40 80.54 57.86
CA ASN A 505 -11.99 79.23 57.62
C ASN A 505 -11.87 78.78 56.15
N GLU A 506 -11.92 79.71 55.20
CA GLU A 506 -11.69 79.43 53.77
C GLU A 506 -10.20 79.11 53.51
N VAL A 507 -9.28 79.86 54.11
CA VAL A 507 -7.83 79.58 54.06
C VAL A 507 -7.47 78.22 54.67
N LEU A 508 -8.25 77.74 55.65
CA LEU A 508 -8.05 76.42 56.26
C LEU A 508 -8.47 75.30 55.29
N LYS A 509 -9.65 75.39 54.68
CA LYS A 509 -10.10 74.45 53.64
C LYS A 509 -9.16 74.39 52.44
N LEU A 510 -8.76 75.56 51.90
CA LEU A 510 -7.83 75.63 50.78
C LEU A 510 -6.47 75.01 51.10
N ARG A 511 -6.08 74.95 52.38
CA ARG A 511 -4.87 74.25 52.84
C ARG A 511 -5.07 72.74 52.93
N GLU A 512 -6.24 72.28 53.38
CA GLU A 512 -6.62 70.85 53.40
C GLU A 512 -6.71 70.29 51.96
N GLU A 513 -7.33 71.03 51.05
CA GLU A 513 -7.40 70.72 49.61
C GLU A 513 -6.01 70.69 48.95
N LEU A 514 -5.12 71.64 49.30
CA LEU A 514 -3.75 71.67 48.78
C LEU A 514 -2.89 70.49 49.26
N GLU A 515 -3.01 70.09 50.53
CA GLU A 515 -2.26 68.93 51.04
C GLU A 515 -2.85 67.61 50.49
N SER A 516 -4.17 67.51 50.34
CA SER A 516 -4.80 66.34 49.70
C SER A 516 -4.33 66.15 48.25
N HIS A 517 -4.31 67.20 47.44
CA HIS A 517 -3.71 67.13 46.09
C HIS A 517 -2.20 66.86 46.11
N ARG A 518 -1.49 67.21 47.19
CA ARG A 518 -0.05 66.94 47.32
C ARG A 518 0.23 65.46 47.62
N GLU A 519 -0.56 64.84 48.48
CA GLU A 519 -0.57 63.38 48.71
C GLU A 519 -0.93 62.64 47.41
N GLU A 520 -1.95 63.10 46.69
CA GLU A 520 -2.40 62.54 45.41
C GLU A 520 -1.31 62.61 44.31
N ASN A 521 -0.54 63.70 44.24
CA ASN A 521 0.59 63.84 43.32
C ASN A 521 1.79 62.93 43.67
N GLU A 522 2.08 62.73 44.96
CA GLU A 522 3.14 61.78 45.37
C GLU A 522 2.71 60.32 45.11
N ALA A 523 1.45 59.96 45.34
CA ALA A 523 0.93 58.64 45.00
C ALA A 523 1.02 58.34 43.48
N GLN A 524 0.67 59.30 42.62
CA GLN A 524 0.83 59.17 41.16
C GLN A 524 2.31 59.05 40.74
N LYS A 525 3.23 59.68 41.48
CA LYS A 525 4.67 59.61 41.26
C LYS A 525 5.26 58.26 41.69
N GLU A 526 4.75 57.64 42.75
CA GLU A 526 5.09 56.25 43.12
C GLU A 526 4.54 55.24 42.10
N GLU A 527 3.29 55.41 41.62
CA GLU A 527 2.73 54.58 40.54
C GLU A 527 3.57 54.67 39.25
N LEU A 528 4.00 55.88 38.87
CA LEU A 528 4.84 56.10 37.70
C LEU A 528 6.22 55.41 37.82
N MET A 529 6.82 55.42 39.03
CA MET A 529 8.07 54.69 39.30
C MET A 529 7.88 53.17 39.22
N HIS A 530 6.81 52.63 39.79
CA HIS A 530 6.48 51.20 39.70
C HIS A 530 6.17 50.77 38.26
N LYS A 531 5.62 51.66 37.44
CA LYS A 531 5.40 51.43 36.01
C LYS A 531 6.71 51.38 35.21
N PHE A 532 7.74 52.09 35.67
CA PHE A 532 9.07 52.05 35.06
C PHE A 532 9.79 50.73 35.37
N THR A 533 9.75 50.23 36.61
CA THR A 533 10.35 48.93 36.95
C THR A 533 9.68 47.76 36.24
N ILE A 534 8.35 47.77 36.08
CA ILE A 534 7.63 46.80 35.25
C ILE A 534 8.12 46.84 33.79
N TYR A 535 8.44 48.02 33.24
CA TYR A 535 8.91 48.14 31.87
C TYR A 535 10.28 47.45 31.67
N ASP A 536 11.20 47.60 32.62
CA ASP A 536 12.52 46.99 32.57
C ASP A 536 12.46 45.46 32.79
N GLU A 537 11.60 44.97 33.69
CA GLU A 537 11.34 43.52 33.82
C GLU A 537 10.75 42.94 32.51
N VAL A 538 9.82 43.66 31.88
CA VAL A 538 9.21 43.29 30.59
C VAL A 538 10.19 43.44 29.41
N MET A 539 11.27 44.20 29.54
CA MET A 539 12.39 44.20 28.59
C MET A 539 13.22 42.90 28.73
N ILE A 540 13.69 42.60 29.94
CA ILE A 540 14.51 41.42 30.24
C ILE A 540 13.80 40.13 29.82
N LEU A 541 12.51 39.98 30.17
CA LEU A 541 11.70 38.81 29.79
C LEU A 541 11.46 38.69 28.27
N LYS A 542 11.56 39.78 27.49
CA LYS A 542 11.52 39.70 26.01
C LYS A 542 12.84 39.21 25.44
N GLU A 543 13.97 39.68 25.99
CA GLU A 543 15.31 39.28 25.57
C GLU A 543 15.59 37.81 25.90
N GLU A 544 15.27 37.37 27.12
CA GLU A 544 15.36 35.97 27.54
C GLU A 544 14.48 35.06 26.67
N ARG A 545 13.24 35.48 26.36
CA ARG A 545 12.38 34.72 25.45
C ARG A 545 12.93 34.70 24.02
N GLU A 546 13.70 35.69 23.57
CA GLU A 546 14.34 35.65 22.25
C GLU A 546 15.56 34.72 22.24
N SER A 547 16.39 34.73 23.29
CA SER A 547 17.50 33.77 23.40
C SER A 547 17.02 32.32 23.44
N PHE A 548 15.94 32.02 24.18
CA PHE A 548 15.29 30.71 24.13
C PHE A 548 14.69 30.38 22.75
N ARG A 549 14.19 31.36 21.98
CA ARG A 549 13.73 31.13 20.60
C ARG A 549 14.89 30.79 19.67
N GLU A 550 16.05 31.40 19.84
CA GLU A 550 17.25 31.11 19.05
C GLU A 550 17.86 29.76 19.42
N GLU A 551 17.90 29.39 20.70
CA GLU A 551 18.32 28.05 21.13
C GLU A 551 17.40 26.96 20.57
N ASN A 552 16.08 27.20 20.55
CA ASN A 552 15.12 26.28 19.92
C ASN A 552 15.26 26.21 18.38
N ARG A 553 15.87 27.21 17.73
CA ARG A 553 16.24 27.14 16.30
C ARG A 553 17.48 26.26 16.11
N THR A 554 18.56 26.49 16.87
CA THR A 554 19.81 25.74 16.72
C THR A 554 19.63 24.26 17.08
N GLN A 555 18.99 23.94 18.21
CA GLN A 555 18.67 22.55 18.58
C GLN A 555 17.85 21.82 17.49
N LYS A 556 16.95 22.54 16.81
CA LYS A 556 16.11 22.00 15.74
C LYS A 556 16.87 21.74 14.44
N ASP A 557 17.89 22.53 14.13
CA ASP A 557 18.76 22.32 12.97
C ASP A 557 19.80 21.22 13.22
N ASP A 558 20.31 21.10 14.44
CA ASP A 558 21.10 19.94 14.92
C ASP A 558 20.34 18.61 14.76
N LEU A 559 19.04 18.60 15.09
CA LEU A 559 18.19 17.41 14.88
C LEU A 559 18.06 17.06 13.39
N LYS A 560 17.78 18.04 12.51
CA LYS A 560 17.76 17.82 11.05
C LYS A 560 19.08 17.27 10.54
N GLN A 561 20.21 17.76 11.07
CA GLN A 561 21.54 17.33 10.65
C GLN A 561 21.81 15.88 11.06
N LYS A 562 21.51 15.52 12.32
CA LYS A 562 21.60 14.13 12.81
C LYS A 562 20.66 13.18 12.06
N ASP A 563 19.49 13.63 11.61
CA ASP A 563 18.60 12.81 10.80
C ASP A 563 19.11 12.57 9.37
N LYS A 564 19.77 13.55 8.73
CA LYS A 564 20.50 13.30 7.47
C LYS A 564 21.62 12.28 7.67
N GLU A 565 22.37 12.38 8.76
CA GLU A 565 23.46 11.46 9.09
C GLU A 565 22.94 10.03 9.30
N LYS A 566 21.81 9.85 10.02
CA LYS A 566 21.12 8.55 10.12
C LYS A 566 20.72 8.01 8.75
N ILE A 567 20.14 8.83 7.87
CA ILE A 567 19.72 8.42 6.52
C ILE A 567 20.93 7.97 5.69
N GLU A 568 22.05 8.69 5.76
CA GLU A 568 23.28 8.33 5.06
C GLU A 568 23.92 7.03 5.61
N VAL A 569 23.94 6.85 6.94
CA VAL A 569 24.38 5.59 7.56
C VAL A 569 23.48 4.41 7.14
N ILE A 570 22.15 4.61 7.11
CA ILE A 570 21.21 3.60 6.61
C ILE A 570 21.50 3.28 5.14
N ARG A 571 21.74 4.28 4.28
CA ARG A 571 22.10 4.09 2.86
C ARG A 571 23.37 3.26 2.69
N GLN A 572 24.41 3.54 3.49
CA GLN A 572 25.66 2.78 3.48
C GLN A 572 25.46 1.34 3.97
N LEU A 573 24.68 1.13 5.03
CA LEU A 573 24.33 -0.20 5.54
C LEU A 573 23.51 -1.01 4.51
N SER A 574 22.51 -0.41 3.87
CA SER A 574 21.75 -1.05 2.79
C SER A 574 22.64 -1.46 1.63
N SER A 575 23.54 -0.58 1.16
CA SER A 575 24.49 -0.91 0.10
C SER A 575 25.43 -2.06 0.49
N THR A 576 25.84 -2.15 1.75
CA THR A 576 26.68 -3.23 2.28
C THR A 576 25.90 -4.55 2.35
N ILE A 577 24.64 -4.49 2.80
CA ILE A 577 23.73 -5.63 2.85
C ILE A 577 23.45 -6.18 1.44
N ASP A 578 23.28 -5.32 0.43
CA ASP A 578 23.00 -5.77 -0.94
C ASP A 578 24.24 -6.36 -1.63
N LEU A 579 25.45 -5.87 -1.32
CA LEU A 579 26.70 -6.54 -1.69
C LEU A 579 26.78 -7.95 -1.06
N LEU A 580 26.48 -8.07 0.24
CA LEU A 580 26.45 -9.36 0.94
C LEU A 580 25.37 -10.30 0.39
N LYS A 581 24.20 -9.79 -0.03
CA LYS A 581 23.19 -10.60 -0.75
C LYS A 581 23.73 -11.10 -2.09
N GLN A 582 24.37 -10.23 -2.89
CA GLN A 582 24.93 -10.61 -4.18
C GLN A 582 26.04 -11.66 -4.02
N GLU A 583 26.89 -11.53 -3.00
CA GLU A 583 27.93 -12.52 -2.67
C GLU A 583 27.33 -13.84 -2.18
N ASN A 584 26.30 -13.81 -1.34
CA ASN A 584 25.57 -15.02 -0.96
C ASN A 584 24.92 -15.72 -2.17
N VAL A 585 24.40 -14.98 -3.16
CA VAL A 585 23.91 -15.55 -4.42
C VAL A 585 25.06 -16.16 -5.24
N LYS A 586 26.23 -15.50 -5.33
CA LYS A 586 27.43 -16.08 -5.96
C LYS A 586 27.84 -17.38 -5.26
N MET A 587 27.90 -17.41 -3.93
CA MET A 587 28.25 -18.61 -3.16
C MET A 587 27.23 -19.73 -3.34
N ARG A 588 25.91 -19.45 -3.30
CA ARG A 588 24.87 -20.45 -3.61
C ARG A 588 25.02 -21.02 -5.02
N ASN A 589 25.31 -20.17 -6.01
CA ASN A 589 25.55 -20.59 -7.39
C ASN A 589 26.85 -21.42 -7.54
N PHE A 590 27.90 -21.12 -6.78
CA PHE A 590 29.10 -21.95 -6.70
C PHE A 590 28.79 -23.32 -6.07
N ILE A 591 28.12 -23.34 -4.91
CA ILE A 591 27.72 -24.57 -4.21
C ILE A 591 26.84 -25.45 -5.11
N ALA A 592 25.88 -24.88 -5.85
CA ALA A 592 25.04 -25.60 -6.79
C ALA A 592 25.81 -26.15 -8.00
N LYS A 593 26.76 -25.38 -8.56
CA LYS A 593 27.64 -25.85 -9.64
C LYS A 593 28.64 -26.91 -9.16
N GLU A 594 29.02 -26.88 -7.90
CA GLU A 594 29.99 -27.82 -7.32
C GLU A 594 29.31 -29.11 -6.81
N SER A 595 28.09 -29.04 -6.29
CA SER A 595 27.27 -30.23 -5.98
C SER A 595 26.91 -31.01 -7.25
N ALA A 596 26.51 -30.30 -8.31
CA ALA A 596 26.29 -30.89 -9.64
C ALA A 596 27.55 -31.58 -10.21
N LYS A 597 28.76 -31.09 -9.89
CA LYS A 597 30.03 -31.73 -10.24
C LYS A 597 30.45 -32.86 -9.30
N LYS A 598 29.98 -32.88 -8.04
CA LYS A 598 30.36 -33.86 -7.02
C LYS A 598 29.46 -35.10 -6.95
N TRP A 599 28.35 -35.15 -7.69
CA TRP A 599 27.51 -36.35 -7.87
C TRP A 599 28.16 -37.46 -8.75
N LYS A 600 29.44 -37.75 -8.51
CA LYS A 600 30.14 -38.97 -8.96
C LYS A 600 30.85 -39.75 -7.85
N THR A 601 30.95 -39.24 -6.62
CA THR A 601 31.48 -39.99 -5.45
C THR A 601 30.81 -39.59 -4.12
N PRO A 602 30.09 -40.51 -3.43
CA PRO A 602 29.47 -40.21 -2.14
C PRO A 602 30.44 -40.40 -0.97
N PHE A 603 30.93 -39.32 -0.35
CA PHE A 603 31.89 -39.40 0.78
C PHE A 603 31.49 -38.62 2.05
N LYS A 604 31.06 -39.39 3.07
CA LYS A 604 31.43 -39.28 4.51
C LYS A 604 31.51 -37.87 5.14
N PHE A 605 30.41 -37.13 5.23
CA PHE A 605 30.36 -35.87 6.01
C PHE A 605 30.18 -36.07 7.54
N ASN A 606 29.60 -37.18 7.99
CA ASN A 606 29.19 -37.38 9.39
C ASN A 606 30.33 -37.39 10.43
N LYS A 607 31.61 -37.44 10.02
CA LYS A 607 32.76 -37.44 10.95
C LYS A 607 33.20 -36.04 11.39
N LEU A 608 32.82 -34.97 10.67
CA LEU A 608 33.30 -33.62 10.96
C LEU A 608 32.39 -32.85 11.94
N ILE A 609 31.08 -33.09 11.90
CA ILE A 609 30.10 -32.36 12.72
C ILE A 609 30.30 -32.64 14.22
N GLY A 610 30.64 -33.88 14.58
CA GLY A 610 30.85 -34.28 15.98
C GLY A 610 32.01 -33.56 16.68
N THR A 611 33.03 -33.07 15.96
CA THR A 611 34.24 -32.49 16.58
C THR A 611 34.17 -30.97 16.81
N PHE A 612 33.18 -30.28 16.23
CA PHE A 612 33.00 -28.83 16.41
C PHE A 612 32.02 -28.48 17.54
N SER A 613 31.05 -29.34 17.84
CA SER A 613 29.94 -28.98 18.75
C SER A 613 30.31 -28.93 20.23
N GLU A 614 31.40 -29.58 20.67
CA GLU A 614 31.80 -29.60 22.09
C GLU A 614 32.55 -28.34 22.55
N LYS A 615 33.13 -27.55 21.64
CA LYS A 615 34.08 -26.47 21.99
C LYS A 615 33.48 -25.06 22.10
N LEU A 616 32.19 -24.89 21.79
CA LEU A 616 31.56 -23.55 21.68
C LEU A 616 30.63 -23.14 22.83
N LEU A 617 30.43 -23.99 23.85
CA LEU A 617 29.47 -23.72 24.94
C LEU A 617 30.08 -23.60 26.35
N ASN A 618 31.37 -23.89 26.54
CA ASN A 618 32.05 -23.77 27.82
C ASN A 618 32.68 -22.37 28.00
N GLY A 619 31.88 -21.36 28.37
CA GLY A 619 32.45 -20.02 28.58
C GLY A 619 31.49 -18.85 28.86
N ILE A 620 30.51 -18.96 29.77
CA ILE A 620 29.72 -17.79 30.23
C ILE A 620 29.83 -17.65 31.77
N PRO A 621 30.65 -16.72 32.30
CA PRO A 621 30.65 -16.39 33.72
C PRO A 621 29.42 -15.56 34.09
N LYS A 622 28.74 -15.92 35.19
CA LYS A 622 27.54 -15.22 35.68
C LYS A 622 27.92 -13.96 36.46
N ASN A 623 27.77 -12.78 35.84
CA ASN A 623 27.78 -11.51 36.59
C ASN A 623 26.38 -11.21 37.16
N LYS A 624 26.35 -10.69 38.39
CA LYS A 624 25.12 -10.30 39.10
C LYS A 624 24.66 -8.90 38.66
N PRO A 625 23.35 -8.60 38.64
CA PRO A 625 22.89 -7.22 38.54
C PRO A 625 23.22 -6.45 39.84
N SER A 626 23.69 -5.22 39.70
CA SER A 626 23.82 -4.25 40.78
C SER A 626 22.78 -3.16 40.58
N LEU A 627 22.13 -2.70 41.65
CA LEU A 627 21.32 -1.49 41.60
C LEU A 627 22.24 -0.28 41.51
N VAL A 628 21.94 0.63 40.58
CA VAL A 628 22.22 2.06 40.70
C VAL A 628 20.97 2.77 40.20
N ALA A 629 20.55 3.84 40.89
CA ALA A 629 19.39 4.64 40.52
C ALA A 629 19.84 5.98 39.93
N LEU A 630 19.07 6.48 38.96
CA LEU A 630 18.90 7.88 38.59
C LEU A 630 17.61 8.01 37.76
#